data_AF-A0A6C1RIY8-F1
#
_entry.id   AF-A0A6C1RIY8-F1
#
_cell.length_a   1.000
_cell.length_b   1.000
_cell.length_c   1.000
_cell.angle_alpha   90.00
_cell.angle_beta   90.00
_cell.angle_gamma   90.00
#
_symmetry.space_group_name_H-M   'P 1'
#
loop_
_entity.id
_entity.type
_entity.pdbx_description
1 polymer ?
#
loop_
_entity_poly.entity_id
_entity_poly.type
_entity_poly.pdbx_seq_one_letter_code
_entity_poly.pdbx_strand_id
1 'polypeptide(L)'
;MHARFDACYCVFGVCSRYNLDEHAVLLVGFPAMPTPDAHLLTLLHTLPPLLLQNTLMACTDRDLAMAMLRFSGVERELLLGRLAPAKRDRVREELTLQQRVRISDAHYKASLDAVIRRLSSQRGQQPVRSYLRPCRTPRRGRPPRPLR
;
A
#
# COMPACT_ATOMS: atom_id res chain seq x y z
N MET A 1 55.85 18.72 -5.45
CA MET A 1 55.27 19.09 -6.75
C MET A 1 54.00 18.27 -6.95
N HIS A 2 52.84 18.76 -6.52
CA HIS A 2 51.56 18.07 -6.65
C HIS A 2 50.85 18.57 -7.90
N ALA A 3 50.68 17.70 -8.89
CA ALA A 3 49.84 17.95 -10.05
C ALA A 3 48.37 17.98 -9.60
N ARG A 4 47.73 19.15 -9.71
CA ARG A 4 46.28 19.30 -9.56
C ARG A 4 45.61 18.77 -10.83
N PHE A 5 44.88 17.67 -10.71
CA PHE A 5 43.98 17.21 -11.77
C PHE A 5 42.61 17.87 -11.55
N ASP A 6 42.38 18.98 -12.25
CA ASP A 6 41.05 19.59 -12.38
C ASP A 6 40.20 18.75 -13.33
N ALA A 7 39.43 17.81 -12.78
CA ALA A 7 38.41 17.10 -13.55
C ALA A 7 37.06 17.83 -13.40
N CYS A 8 36.71 18.63 -14.41
CA CYS A 8 35.40 19.25 -14.55
C CYS A 8 34.41 18.23 -15.12
N TYR A 9 33.45 17.76 -14.33
CA TYR A 9 32.31 17.00 -14.83
C TYR A 9 31.05 17.86 -14.84
N CYS A 10 30.46 18.04 -16.02
CA CYS A 10 29.17 18.67 -16.22
C CYS A 10 28.07 17.60 -16.20
N VAL A 11 27.22 17.61 -15.18
CA VAL A 11 25.97 16.84 -15.16
C VAL A 11 24.84 17.85 -14.94
N PHE A 12 23.96 17.99 -15.94
CA PHE A 12 22.79 18.90 -15.97
C PHE A 12 23.07 20.41 -15.84
N GLY A 13 24.20 20.93 -16.32
CA GLY A 13 24.40 22.38 -16.50
C GLY A 13 24.51 23.20 -15.20
N VAL A 14 24.71 22.56 -14.05
CA VAL A 14 24.97 23.24 -12.78
C VAL A 14 26.39 22.91 -12.31
N CYS A 15 27.31 23.88 -12.42
CA CYS A 15 28.65 23.78 -11.87
C CYS A 15 28.60 23.99 -10.35
N SER A 16 28.54 22.90 -9.58
CA SER A 16 28.65 22.96 -8.12
C SER A 16 30.03 22.51 -7.68
N ARG A 17 30.85 23.43 -7.18
CA ARG A 17 32.13 23.13 -6.52
C ARG A 17 31.82 22.63 -5.10
N TYR A 18 32.21 21.41 -4.77
CA TYR A 18 32.17 20.92 -3.39
C TYR A 18 33.59 20.65 -2.90
N ASN A 19 33.94 21.26 -1.77
CA ASN A 19 35.17 21.01 -1.02
C ASN A 19 35.12 19.57 -0.47
N LEU A 20 36.16 18.80 -0.77
CA LEU A 20 36.38 17.44 -0.27
C LEU A 20 37.20 17.52 1.02
N ASP A 21 36.59 17.93 2.12
CA ASP A 21 37.17 17.74 3.44
C ASP A 21 36.04 17.40 4.41
N GLU A 22 35.89 16.10 4.66
CA GLU A 22 35.40 15.43 5.89
C GLU A 22 34.66 14.13 5.53
N HIS A 23 35.45 13.04 5.49
CA HIS A 23 35.08 11.66 5.83
C HIS A 23 33.65 11.17 5.53
N ALA A 24 33.25 11.16 4.25
CA ALA A 24 32.14 10.32 3.78
C ALA A 24 32.69 8.95 3.35
N VAL A 25 32.59 7.97 4.25
CA VAL A 25 32.81 6.56 3.91
C VAL A 25 31.80 6.17 2.82
N LEU A 26 32.33 5.98 1.61
CA LEU A 26 31.68 5.36 0.46
C LEU A 26 31.22 3.94 0.83
N LEU A 27 29.97 3.80 1.28
CA LEU A 27 29.22 2.56 1.12
C LEU A 27 28.44 2.64 -0.18
N VAL A 28 29.08 2.15 -1.23
CA VAL A 28 28.49 1.95 -2.55
C VAL A 28 27.39 0.89 -2.42
N GLY A 29 26.14 1.31 -2.56
CA GLY A 29 25.09 0.62 -3.32
C GLY A 29 24.83 -0.86 -3.03
N PHE A 30 24.25 -1.19 -1.89
CA PHE A 30 23.19 -2.21 -1.87
C PHE A 30 21.86 -1.47 -2.02
N PRO A 31 20.96 -1.86 -2.95
CA PRO A 31 19.60 -1.32 -2.90
C PRO A 31 19.06 -1.72 -1.53
N ALA A 32 18.85 -0.74 -0.65
CA ALA A 32 18.21 -1.01 0.63
C ALA A 32 16.91 -1.74 0.29
N MET A 33 16.79 -2.99 0.75
CA MET A 33 15.57 -3.77 0.56
C MET A 33 14.43 -2.86 1.01
N PRO A 34 13.43 -2.59 0.15
CA PRO A 34 12.38 -1.65 0.50
C PRO A 34 11.80 -2.11 1.82
N THR A 35 11.79 -1.21 2.81
CA THR A 35 11.13 -1.49 4.09
C THR A 35 9.71 -1.97 3.80
N PRO A 36 9.12 -2.86 4.61
CA PRO A 36 7.77 -3.34 4.36
C PRO A 36 6.78 -2.17 4.24
N ASP A 37 7.02 -1.06 4.94
CA ASP A 37 6.30 0.21 4.79
C ASP A 37 6.40 0.78 3.37
N ALA A 38 7.62 0.94 2.85
CA ALA A 38 7.86 1.43 1.50
C ALA A 38 7.26 0.52 0.43
N HIS A 39 7.28 -0.80 0.66
CA HIS A 39 6.63 -1.77 -0.22
C HIS A 39 5.12 -1.57 -0.23
N LEU A 40 4.47 -1.42 0.93
CA LEU A 40 3.03 -1.15 1.00
C LEU A 40 2.67 0.15 0.26
N LEU A 41 3.41 1.23 0.47
CA LEU A 41 3.19 2.50 -0.24
C LEU A 41 3.32 2.35 -1.75
N THR A 42 4.33 1.60 -2.21
CA THR A 42 4.51 1.28 -3.63
C THR A 42 3.27 0.54 -4.18
N LEU A 43 2.69 -0.39 -3.43
CA LEU A 43 1.47 -1.09 -3.83
C LEU A 43 0.26 -0.14 -3.90
N LEU A 44 0.14 0.82 -2.97
CA LEU A 44 -0.94 1.82 -2.98
C LEU A 44 -0.92 2.70 -4.25
N HIS A 45 0.26 2.97 -4.81
CA HIS A 45 0.41 3.79 -6.01
C HIS A 45 0.30 3.00 -7.32
N THR A 46 0.70 1.72 -7.31
CA THR A 46 0.80 0.91 -8.53
C THR A 46 -0.45 0.08 -8.83
N LEU A 47 -1.27 -0.23 -7.83
CA LEU A 47 -2.47 -1.05 -8.03
C LEU A 47 -3.63 -0.26 -8.65
N PRO A 48 -4.43 -0.88 -9.54
CA PRO A 48 -5.65 -0.28 -10.06
C PRO A 48 -6.61 0.13 -8.92
N PRO A 49 -7.21 1.34 -8.95
CA PRO A 49 -7.99 1.87 -7.83
C PRO A 49 -9.10 0.94 -7.33
N LEU A 50 -9.81 0.27 -8.24
CA LEU A 50 -10.90 -0.64 -7.90
C LEU A 50 -10.39 -1.91 -7.20
N LEU A 51 -9.31 -2.50 -7.68
CA LEU A 51 -8.71 -3.69 -7.05
C LEU A 51 -8.14 -3.35 -5.67
N LEU A 52 -7.49 -2.19 -5.57
CA LEU A 52 -6.97 -1.67 -4.32
C LEU A 52 -8.10 -1.51 -3.30
N GLN A 53 -9.18 -0.81 -3.68
CA GLN A 53 -10.34 -0.60 -2.83
C GLN A 53 -10.95 -1.93 -2.40
N ASN A 54 -11.22 -2.86 -3.32
CA ASN A 54 -11.81 -4.17 -3.00
C ASN A 54 -10.95 -4.95 -1.99
N THR A 55 -9.62 -4.93 -2.18
CA THR A 55 -8.70 -5.66 -1.32
C THR A 55 -8.62 -5.04 0.07
N LEU A 56 -8.53 -3.71 0.15
CA LEU A 56 -8.55 -2.99 1.42
C LEU A 56 -9.90 -3.16 2.14
N MET A 57 -11.01 -3.20 1.41
CA MET A 57 -12.33 -3.46 1.97
C MET A 57 -12.46 -4.88 2.54
N ALA A 58 -11.68 -5.86 2.07
CA ALA A 58 -11.62 -7.21 2.63
C ALA A 58 -10.67 -7.36 3.84
N CYS A 59 -9.76 -6.40 4.09
CA CYS A 59 -8.87 -6.45 5.25
C CYS A 59 -9.63 -6.17 6.55
N THR A 60 -9.15 -6.66 7.70
CA THR A 60 -9.77 -6.31 8.99
C THR A 60 -9.42 -4.87 9.37
N ASP A 61 -10.29 -4.20 10.13
CA ASP A 61 -10.07 -2.81 10.56
C ASP A 61 -8.79 -2.71 11.42
N ARG A 62 -8.55 -3.73 12.26
CA ARG A 62 -7.34 -3.88 13.07
C ARG A 62 -6.07 -4.00 12.24
N ASP A 63 -6.05 -4.84 11.21
CA ASP A 63 -4.87 -5.01 10.36
C ASP A 63 -4.51 -3.71 9.63
N LEU A 64 -5.52 -2.98 9.14
CA LEU A 64 -5.33 -1.69 8.46
C LEU A 64 -4.79 -0.63 9.42
N ALA A 65 -5.36 -0.52 10.61
CA ALA A 65 -4.88 0.39 11.65
C ALA A 65 -3.43 0.06 12.04
N MET A 66 -3.11 -1.21 12.25
CA MET A 66 -1.77 -1.68 12.60
C MET A 66 -0.75 -1.30 11.52
N ALA A 67 -1.08 -1.54 10.24
CA ALA A 67 -0.22 -1.21 9.11
C ALA A 67 0.05 0.30 8.97
N MET A 68 -0.82 1.15 9.52
CA MET A 68 -0.71 2.61 9.46
C MET A 68 -0.05 3.25 10.69
N LEU A 69 0.32 2.47 11.71
CA LEU A 69 0.86 3.02 12.96
C LEU A 69 2.10 3.88 12.75
N ARG A 70 3.00 3.49 11.85
CA ARG A 70 4.24 4.23 11.56
C ARG A 70 4.14 5.18 10.38
N PHE A 71 3.00 5.22 9.70
CA PHE A 71 2.80 6.09 8.55
C PHE A 71 2.71 7.55 8.99
N SER A 72 3.27 8.44 8.17
CA SER A 72 3.07 9.88 8.29
C SER A 72 1.60 10.23 8.05
N GLY A 73 1.18 11.44 8.47
CA GLY A 73 -0.20 11.89 8.26
C GLY A 73 -0.66 11.84 6.80
N VAL A 74 0.25 12.17 5.86
CA VAL A 74 -0.03 12.13 4.42
C VAL A 74 -0.25 10.70 3.92
N GLU A 75 0.61 9.76 4.32
CA GLU A 75 0.50 8.34 3.95
C GLU A 75 -0.74 7.68 4.55
N ARG A 76 -1.12 8.06 5.77
CA ARG A 76 -2.36 7.61 6.41
C ARG A 76 -3.57 8.08 5.61
N GLU A 77 -3.64 9.35 5.26
CA GLU A 77 -4.76 9.89 4.49
C GLU A 77 -4.82 9.30 3.07
N LEU A 78 -3.67 8.98 2.47
CA LEU A 78 -3.63 8.25 1.20
C LEU A 78 -4.35 6.89 1.29
N LEU A 79 -4.07 6.09 2.34
CA LEU A 79 -4.71 4.79 2.53
C LEU A 79 -6.19 4.94 2.89
N LEU A 80 -6.51 5.82 3.85
CA LEU A 80 -7.88 6.09 4.29
C LEU A 80 -8.76 6.62 3.16
N GLY A 81 -8.20 7.41 2.26
CA GLY A 81 -8.87 7.92 1.06
C GLY A 81 -9.37 6.83 0.11
N ARG A 82 -8.80 5.62 0.18
CA ARG A 82 -9.23 4.45 -0.61
C ARG A 82 -10.32 3.62 0.07
N LEU A 83 -10.66 3.92 1.32
CA LEU A 83 -11.71 3.22 2.07
C LEU A 83 -13.07 3.92 1.91
N ALA A 84 -14.13 3.12 1.96
CA ALA A 84 -15.49 3.64 2.08
C ALA A 84 -15.66 4.39 3.42
N PRO A 85 -16.51 5.43 3.49
CA PRO A 85 -16.62 6.32 4.66
C PRO A 85 -16.80 5.56 5.99
N ALA A 86 -17.79 4.67 6.06
CA ALA A 86 -18.06 3.90 7.28
C ALA A 86 -16.89 3.02 7.74
N LYS A 87 -16.07 2.51 6.81
CA LYS A 87 -14.88 1.72 7.16
C LYS A 87 -13.73 2.62 7.58
N ARG A 88 -13.58 3.77 6.92
CA ARG A 88 -12.58 4.78 7.26
C ARG A 88 -12.70 5.23 8.72
N ASP A 89 -13.93 5.48 9.17
CA ASP A 89 -14.20 5.94 10.54
C ASP A 89 -13.82 4.86 11.56
N ARG A 90 -14.25 3.60 11.35
CA ARG A 90 -13.86 2.47 12.21
C ARG A 90 -12.35 2.26 12.27
N VAL A 91 -11.66 2.40 11.14
CA VAL A 91 -10.20 2.26 11.10
C VAL A 91 -9.51 3.41 11.85
N ARG A 92 -10.05 4.64 11.81
CA ARG A 92 -9.53 5.77 12.59
C ARG A 92 -9.71 5.58 14.09
N GLU A 93 -10.85 5.07 14.51
CA GLU A 93 -11.11 4.71 15.90
C GLU A 93 -10.10 3.65 16.37
N GLU A 94 -9.95 2.58 15.60
CA GLU A 94 -9.02 1.49 15.90
C GLU A 94 -7.55 1.97 15.94
N LEU A 95 -7.13 2.85 15.03
CA LEU A 95 -5.81 3.47 15.05
C LEU A 95 -5.58 4.28 16.34
N THR A 96 -6.59 5.03 16.78
CA THR A 96 -6.54 5.83 18.02
C THR A 96 -6.40 4.92 19.25
N LEU A 97 -7.11 3.79 19.26
CA LEU A 97 -6.99 2.80 20.33
C LEU A 97 -5.58 2.18 20.35
N GLN A 98 -5.08 1.78 19.18
CA GLN A 98 -3.77 1.12 19.04
C GLN A 98 -2.60 2.03 19.43
N GLN A 99 -2.69 3.34 19.19
CA GLN A 99 -1.67 4.31 19.62
C GLN A 99 -1.49 4.36 21.14
N ARG A 100 -2.51 3.96 21.91
CA ARG A 100 -2.47 3.94 23.39
C ARG A 100 -1.91 2.63 23.94
N VAL A 101 -1.73 1.61 23.10
CA VAL A 101 -1.27 0.27 23.49
C VAL A 101 0.18 0.07 23.07
N ARG A 102 0.98 -0.56 23.93
CA ARG A 102 2.33 -0.97 23.55
C ARG A 102 2.26 -2.17 22.61
N ILE A 103 2.43 -1.91 21.32
CA ILE A 103 2.43 -2.92 20.27
C ILE A 103 3.86 -3.34 19.99
N SER A 104 4.12 -4.65 20.03
CA SER A 104 5.45 -5.18 19.71
C SER A 104 5.75 -5.03 18.22
N ASP A 105 7.03 -4.84 17.89
CA ASP A 105 7.48 -4.75 16.50
C ASP A 105 7.15 -6.01 15.68
N ALA A 106 7.14 -7.18 16.34
CA ALA A 106 6.75 -8.44 15.71
C ALA A 106 5.27 -8.44 15.28
N HIS A 107 4.36 -7.95 16.14
CA HIS A 107 2.94 -7.84 15.80
C HIS A 107 2.71 -6.81 14.70
N TYR A 108 3.41 -5.67 14.76
CA TYR A 108 3.40 -4.66 13.71
C TYR A 108 3.75 -5.26 12.35
N LYS A 109 4.91 -5.92 12.26
CA LYS A 109 5.39 -6.55 11.02
C LYS A 109 4.44 -7.62 10.51
N ALA A 110 3.94 -8.49 11.39
CA ALA A 110 3.01 -9.55 11.00
C ALA A 110 1.71 -9.00 10.39
N SER A 111 1.14 -7.94 10.98
CA SER A 111 -0.06 -7.29 10.43
C SER A 111 0.24 -6.58 9.10
N LEU A 112 1.37 -5.89 9.00
CA LEU A 112 1.81 -5.22 7.78
C LEU A 112 2.02 -6.22 6.62
N ASP A 113 2.73 -7.32 6.88
CA ASP A 113 2.96 -8.40 5.93
C ASP A 113 1.65 -9.07 5.49
N ALA A 114 0.68 -9.22 6.39
CA ALA A 114 -0.63 -9.77 6.05
C ALA A 114 -1.38 -8.87 5.05
N VAL A 115 -1.31 -7.55 5.22
CA VAL A 115 -1.89 -6.57 4.29
C VAL A 115 -1.15 -6.59 2.94
N ILE A 116 0.18 -6.56 2.96
CA ILE A 116 1.02 -6.63 1.75
C ILE A 116 0.73 -7.91 0.97
N ARG A 117 0.63 -9.06 1.65
CA ARG A 117 0.32 -10.35 1.02
C ARG A 117 -1.05 -10.31 0.34
N ARG A 118 -2.08 -9.78 1.02
CA ARG A 118 -3.43 -9.64 0.41
C ARG A 118 -3.39 -8.78 -0.86
N LEU A 119 -2.69 -7.64 -0.82
CA LEU A 119 -2.54 -6.74 -1.97
C LEU A 119 -1.74 -7.37 -3.12
N SER A 120 -0.68 -8.10 -2.78
CA SER A 120 0.21 -8.74 -3.76
C SER A 120 -0.46 -9.93 -4.46
N SER A 121 -1.24 -10.74 -3.73
CA SER A 121 -1.93 -11.91 -4.28
C SER A 121 -2.96 -11.56 -5.36
N GLN A 122 -3.50 -10.34 -5.34
CA GLN A 122 -4.49 -9.87 -6.32
C GLN A 122 -3.85 -9.43 -7.64
N ARG A 123 -2.54 -9.17 -7.67
CA ARG A 123 -1.82 -8.70 -8.88
C ARG A 123 -1.79 -9.75 -10.00
N GLY A 124 -1.98 -11.03 -9.67
CA GLY A 124 -2.01 -12.15 -10.63
C GLY A 124 -3.42 -12.57 -11.09
N GLN A 125 -4.49 -12.05 -10.46
CA GLN A 125 -5.84 -12.38 -10.90
C GLN A 125 -6.23 -11.47 -12.06
N GLN A 126 -5.95 -11.91 -13.28
CA GLN A 126 -6.59 -11.34 -14.46
C GLN A 126 -8.11 -11.38 -14.24
N PRO A 127 -8.87 -10.38 -14.75
CA PRO A 127 -10.32 -10.39 -14.65
C PRO A 127 -10.81 -11.70 -15.28
N VAL A 128 -11.25 -12.63 -14.43
CA VAL A 128 -11.97 -13.81 -14.86
C VAL A 128 -13.20 -13.25 -15.54
N ARG A 129 -13.18 -13.21 -16.88
CA ARG A 129 -14.37 -12.91 -17.69
C ARG A 129 -15.42 -13.89 -17.19
N SER A 130 -16.38 -13.43 -16.41
CA SER A 130 -17.45 -14.27 -15.92
C SER A 130 -18.31 -14.65 -17.12
N TYR A 131 -17.95 -15.74 -17.80
CA TYR A 131 -18.78 -16.40 -18.81
C TYR A 131 -20.02 -17.08 -18.17
N LEU A 132 -20.20 -16.95 -16.85
CA LEU A 132 -21.43 -17.31 -16.16
C LEU A 132 -22.54 -16.33 -16.52
N ARG A 133 -23.24 -16.64 -17.61
CA ARG A 133 -24.60 -16.14 -17.81
C ARG A 133 -25.48 -16.75 -16.70
N PRO A 134 -26.29 -15.95 -15.98
CA PRO A 134 -27.26 -16.50 -15.06
C PRO A 134 -28.23 -17.41 -15.83
N CYS A 135 -28.16 -18.71 -15.60
CA CYS A 135 -29.26 -19.59 -15.98
C CYS A 135 -30.44 -19.19 -15.09
N ARG A 136 -31.43 -18.51 -15.68
CA ARG A 136 -32.72 -18.29 -15.02
C ARG A 136 -33.24 -19.67 -14.62
N THR A 137 -33.19 -20.01 -13.34
CA THR A 137 -33.94 -21.14 -12.83
C THR A 137 -35.41 -20.86 -13.13
N PRO A 138 -36.12 -21.75 -13.85
CA PRO A 138 -37.56 -21.58 -14.00
C PRO A 138 -38.14 -21.54 -12.60
N ARG A 139 -38.87 -20.47 -12.26
CA ARG A 139 -39.58 -20.34 -10.99
C ARG A 139 -40.54 -21.54 -10.87
N ARG A 140 -40.13 -22.59 -10.17
CA ARG A 140 -41.03 -23.65 -9.75
C ARG A 140 -42.00 -23.01 -8.75
N GLY A 141 -43.27 -22.93 -9.13
CA GLY A 141 -44.35 -22.70 -8.16
C GLY A 141 -44.97 -21.31 -8.08
N ARG A 142 -45.02 -20.50 -9.16
CA ARG A 142 -46.00 -19.41 -9.20
C ARG A 142 -47.30 -19.94 -9.82
N PRO A 143 -48.37 -20.18 -9.03
CA PRO A 143 -49.67 -20.50 -9.63
C PRO A 143 -50.15 -19.30 -10.46
N PRO A 144 -50.85 -19.54 -11.59
CA PRO A 144 -51.40 -18.48 -12.40
C PRO A 144 -52.39 -17.65 -11.56
N ARG A 145 -52.31 -16.32 -11.66
CA ARG A 145 -53.34 -15.45 -11.07
C ARG A 145 -54.65 -15.69 -11.83
N PRO A 146 -55.79 -15.86 -11.15
CA PRO A 146 -57.07 -15.92 -11.84
C PRO A 146 -57.31 -14.60 -12.56
N LEU A 147 -57.68 -14.69 -13.84
CA LEU A 147 -58.17 -13.56 -14.61
C LEU A 147 -59.52 -13.15 -14.01
N ARG A 148 -59.67 -11.86 -13.70
CA ARG A 148 -60.96 -11.23 -13.37
C ARG A 148 -61.55 -10.67 -14.64
#